data_AF-A0A524F7B9-F1
#
_entry.id   AF-A0A524F7B9-F1
#
_cell.length_a   1.000
_cell.length_b   1.000
_cell.length_c   1.000
_cell.angle_alpha   90.00
_cell.angle_beta   90.00
_cell.angle_gamma   90.00
#
_symmetry.space_group_name_H-M   'P 1'
#
loop_
_entity.id
_entity.type
_entity.pdbx_description
1 polymer ?
#
loop_
_entity_poly.entity_id
_entity_poly.type
_entity_poly.pdbx_seq_one_letter_code
_entity_poly.pdbx_strand_id
1 'polypeptide(L)'
;MTALADFFDLIGVIQEILNLSRSIIQKHISDEYRERIYFEIEKIFERFLNQSEIIEDIELNKISFSRDKGFNIIHINPTNCDPLLAKRILKDILQGVIYAFKNVLGEEKAVSFFRKGGIFNYIYNNLKFIKNLKIDHFLIRLLLLID
;
A
#
# COMPACT_ATOMS: atom_id res chain seq x y z
N MET A 1 -16.28 -9.45 17.73
CA MET A 1 -15.37 -8.36 18.14
C MET A 1 -13.99 -8.46 17.48
N THR A 2 -13.42 -9.66 17.28
CA THR A 2 -12.10 -9.85 16.62
C THR A 2 -12.03 -9.37 15.16
N ALA A 3 -13.03 -9.68 14.32
CA ALA A 3 -12.97 -9.34 12.88
C ALA A 3 -12.88 -7.83 12.57
N LEU A 4 -13.44 -6.98 13.44
CA LEU A 4 -13.39 -5.52 13.30
C LEU A 4 -12.02 -4.98 13.70
N ALA A 5 -11.48 -5.46 14.82
CA ALA A 5 -10.13 -5.12 15.27
C ALA A 5 -9.09 -5.56 14.22
N ASP A 6 -9.20 -6.79 13.71
CA ASP A 6 -8.32 -7.31 12.65
C ASP A 6 -8.35 -6.45 11.38
N PHE A 7 -9.48 -5.78 11.11
CA PHE A 7 -9.60 -4.91 9.94
C PHE A 7 -8.93 -3.53 10.18
N PHE A 8 -9.10 -2.93 11.36
CA PHE A 8 -8.32 -1.73 11.73
C PHE A 8 -6.81 -2.02 11.73
N ASP A 9 -6.42 -3.16 12.26
CA ASP A 9 -5.04 -3.63 12.29
C ASP A 9 -4.46 -3.79 10.87
N LEU A 10 -5.24 -4.36 9.96
CA LEU A 10 -4.87 -4.45 8.55
C LEU A 10 -4.66 -3.07 7.90
N ILE A 11 -5.57 -2.12 8.13
CA ILE A 11 -5.44 -0.74 7.63
C ILE A 11 -4.13 -0.14 8.15
N GLY A 12 -3.84 -0.31 9.45
CA GLY A 12 -2.62 0.16 10.07
C GLY A 12 -1.36 -0.41 9.41
N VAL A 13 -1.33 -1.74 9.17
CA VAL A 13 -0.19 -2.38 8.51
C VAL A 13 0.01 -1.86 7.09
N ILE A 14 -1.05 -1.75 6.31
CA ILE A 14 -0.96 -1.28 4.92
C ILE A 14 -0.53 0.18 4.88
N GLN A 15 -1.09 1.04 5.74
CA GLN A 15 -0.72 2.46 5.80
C GLN A 15 0.76 2.62 6.13
N GLU A 16 1.30 1.84 7.06
CA GLU A 16 2.71 1.93 7.43
C GLU A 16 3.64 1.52 6.29
N ILE A 17 3.28 0.46 5.54
CA ILE A 17 4.06 0.08 4.36
C ILE A 17 4.01 1.18 3.29
N LEU A 18 2.84 1.78 3.05
CA LEU A 18 2.69 2.91 2.13
C LEU A 18 3.51 4.13 2.58
N ASN A 19 3.56 4.42 3.88
CA ASN A 19 4.41 5.49 4.44
C ASN A 19 5.89 5.21 4.20
N LEU A 20 6.34 3.98 4.41
CA LEU A 20 7.72 3.56 4.12
C LEU A 20 8.04 3.66 2.64
N SER A 21 7.13 3.23 1.75
CA SER A 21 7.25 3.42 0.30
C SER A 21 7.43 4.89 -0.07
N ARG A 22 6.63 5.79 0.50
CA ARG A 22 6.79 7.24 0.29
C ARG A 22 8.15 7.73 0.77
N SER A 23 8.58 7.32 1.97
CA SER A 23 9.89 7.70 2.52
C SER A 23 11.04 7.23 1.62
N ILE A 24 10.94 6.05 1.01
CA ILE A 24 11.91 5.56 0.02
C ILE A 24 11.96 6.50 -1.18
N ILE A 25 10.80 6.81 -1.77
CA ILE A 25 10.71 7.70 -2.94
C ILE A 25 11.36 9.06 -2.65
N GLN A 26 11.11 9.61 -1.47
CA GLN A 26 11.62 10.93 -1.10
C GLN A 26 13.12 10.94 -0.75
N LYS A 27 13.63 9.91 -0.07
CA LYS A 27 14.98 9.92 0.53
C LYS A 27 16.03 9.16 -0.26
N HIS A 28 15.63 8.24 -1.13
CA HIS A 28 16.56 7.27 -1.73
C HIS A 28 16.53 7.25 -3.24
N ILE A 29 15.47 7.78 -3.87
CA ILE A 29 15.29 7.75 -5.31
C ILE A 29 15.65 9.12 -5.88
N SER A 30 16.40 9.14 -6.99
CA SER A 30 16.74 10.37 -7.70
C SER A 30 15.51 11.04 -8.28
N ASP A 31 15.59 12.34 -8.51
CA ASP A 31 14.46 13.16 -8.94
C ASP A 31 13.78 12.61 -10.21
N GLU A 32 14.54 12.21 -11.23
CA GLU A 32 13.98 11.64 -12.46
C GLU A 32 13.12 10.39 -12.22
N TYR A 33 13.65 9.40 -11.49
CA TYR A 33 12.91 8.17 -11.20
C TYR A 33 11.77 8.41 -10.21
N ARG A 34 11.94 9.35 -9.27
CA ARG A 34 10.89 9.75 -8.32
C ARG A 34 9.66 10.28 -9.04
N GLU A 35 9.85 11.18 -10.00
CA GLU A 35 8.76 11.73 -10.80
C GLU A 35 8.01 10.64 -11.58
N ARG A 36 8.76 9.69 -12.16
CA ARG A 36 8.17 8.55 -12.87
C ARG A 36 7.38 7.62 -11.95
N ILE A 37 7.87 7.35 -10.73
CA ILE A 37 7.13 6.53 -9.75
C ILE A 37 5.87 7.23 -9.30
N TYR A 38 5.94 8.53 -8.98
CA TYR A 38 4.74 9.28 -8.59
C TYR A 38 3.70 9.33 -9.68
N PHE A 39 4.12 9.52 -10.94
CA PHE A 39 3.21 9.47 -12.08
C PHE A 39 2.49 8.12 -12.21
N GLU A 40 3.19 7.00 -12.01
CA GLU A 40 2.55 5.68 -12.02
C GLU A 40 1.58 5.48 -10.84
N ILE A 41 1.92 6.01 -9.66
CA ILE A 41 1.02 5.99 -8.48
C ILE A 41 -0.23 6.83 -8.74
N GLU A 42 -0.10 8.03 -9.30
CA GLU A 42 -1.22 8.91 -9.63
C GLU A 42 -2.20 8.21 -10.57
N LYS A 43 -1.71 7.56 -11.62
CA LYS A 43 -2.55 6.74 -12.52
C LYS A 43 -3.26 5.58 -11.82
N ILE A 44 -2.64 4.98 -10.81
CA ILE A 44 -3.30 3.91 -10.02
C ILE A 44 -4.48 4.50 -9.26
N PHE A 45 -4.27 5.62 -8.57
CA PHE A 45 -5.32 6.29 -7.79
C PHE A 45 -6.42 6.89 -8.67
N GLU A 46 -6.08 7.46 -9.83
CA GLU A 46 -7.07 7.93 -10.81
C GLU A 46 -7.93 6.78 -11.32
N ARG A 47 -7.34 5.64 -11.68
CA ARG A 47 -8.12 4.47 -12.12
C ARG A 47 -8.99 3.91 -11.00
N PHE A 48 -8.46 3.85 -9.78
CA PHE A 48 -9.16 3.39 -8.60
C PHE A 48 -10.39 4.26 -8.29
N LEU A 49 -10.22 5.58 -8.21
CA LEU A 49 -11.29 6.52 -7.88
C LEU A 49 -12.39 6.62 -8.96
N ASN A 50 -12.11 6.15 -10.17
CA ASN A 50 -13.07 6.14 -11.28
C ASN A 50 -13.87 4.83 -11.40
N GLN A 51 -13.68 3.87 -10.50
CA GLN A 51 -14.49 2.65 -10.46
C GLN A 51 -15.86 2.94 -9.84
N SER A 52 -16.95 2.48 -10.47
CA SER A 52 -18.32 2.76 -10.01
C SER A 52 -18.56 2.32 -8.57
N GLU A 53 -18.05 1.14 -8.19
CA GLU A 53 -18.14 0.60 -6.83
C GLU A 53 -17.40 1.44 -5.77
N ILE A 54 -16.43 2.27 -6.19
CA ILE A 54 -15.68 3.16 -5.29
C ILE A 54 -16.35 4.52 -5.19
N ILE A 55 -16.85 5.05 -6.30
CA ILE A 55 -17.57 6.33 -6.35
C ILE A 55 -18.78 6.31 -5.41
N GLU A 56 -19.50 5.18 -5.40
CA GLU A 56 -20.73 5.00 -4.62
C GLU A 56 -20.47 4.65 -3.14
N ASP A 57 -19.27 4.17 -2.78
CA ASP A 57 -18.93 3.78 -1.41
C ASP A 57 -18.38 4.96 -0.60
N ILE A 58 -19.11 5.34 0.45
CA ILE A 58 -18.83 6.52 1.29
C ILE A 58 -17.51 6.43 2.05
N GLU A 59 -16.96 5.24 2.28
CA GLU A 59 -15.72 5.06 3.00
C GLU A 59 -14.53 4.86 2.06
N LEU A 60 -14.72 4.10 0.98
CA LEU A 60 -13.64 3.83 0.03
C LEU A 60 -13.29 5.07 -0.82
N ASN A 61 -14.25 5.96 -1.07
CA ASN A 61 -13.98 7.23 -1.76
C ASN A 61 -13.11 8.21 -0.94
N LYS A 62 -12.90 7.95 0.35
CA LYS A 62 -12.00 8.75 1.21
C LYS A 62 -10.53 8.41 0.99
N ILE A 63 -10.24 7.26 0.38
CA ILE A 63 -8.88 6.84 0.07
C ILE A 63 -8.28 7.85 -0.92
N SER A 64 -7.12 8.38 -0.59
CA SER A 64 -6.49 9.42 -1.39
C SER A 64 -4.97 9.31 -1.40
N PHE A 65 -4.39 9.90 -2.45
CA PHE A 65 -2.96 10.10 -2.56
C PHE A 65 -2.68 11.49 -3.10
N SER A 66 -1.68 12.16 -2.53
CA SER A 66 -1.04 13.32 -3.13
C SER A 66 0.45 13.32 -2.81
N ARG A 67 1.27 13.95 -3.64
CA ARG A 67 2.73 13.94 -3.44
C ARG A 67 3.16 14.62 -2.13
N ASP A 68 2.45 15.69 -1.77
CA ASP A 68 2.69 16.52 -0.58
C ASP A 68 2.19 15.86 0.72
N LYS A 69 1.04 15.18 0.70
CA LYS A 69 0.46 14.54 1.91
C LYS A 69 0.79 13.06 2.02
N GLY A 70 1.06 12.40 0.91
CA GLY A 70 1.28 10.96 0.83
C GLY A 70 -0.03 10.18 0.67
N PHE A 71 0.01 8.92 1.07
CA PHE A 71 -1.14 8.02 1.02
C PHE A 71 -2.01 8.21 2.25
N ASN A 72 -3.32 8.15 2.06
CA ASN A 72 -4.29 8.25 3.14
C ASN A 72 -5.37 7.19 2.99
N ILE A 73 -5.28 6.13 3.81
CA ILE A 73 -6.27 5.06 3.89
C ILE A 73 -6.86 4.88 5.30
N ILE A 74 -6.36 5.65 6.29
CA ILE A 74 -6.73 5.48 7.70
C ILE A 74 -8.13 5.99 8.06
N HIS A 75 -8.75 6.80 7.20
CA HIS A 75 -10.08 7.37 7.48
C HIS A 75 -11.24 6.49 7.05
N ILE A 76 -10.96 5.32 6.46
CA ILE A 76 -12.00 4.31 6.21
C ILE A 76 -12.51 3.89 7.57
N ASN A 77 -13.82 3.96 7.78
CA ASN A 77 -14.49 3.34 8.91
C ASN A 77 -14.94 1.92 8.53
N PRO A 78 -14.29 0.87 9.05
CA PRO A 78 -14.64 -0.53 8.85
C PRO A 78 -16.10 -0.91 9.13
N THR A 79 -16.83 -0.14 9.94
CA THR A 79 -18.24 -0.44 10.25
C THR A 79 -19.20 -0.01 9.15
N ASN A 80 -18.73 0.84 8.23
CA ASN A 80 -19.56 1.53 7.23
C ASN A 80 -19.21 1.11 5.79
N CYS A 81 -18.37 0.08 5.61
CA CYS A 81 -18.01 -0.45 4.31
C CYS A 81 -18.07 -1.97 4.29
N ASP A 82 -18.19 -2.56 3.10
CA ASP A 82 -18.04 -4.00 2.94
C ASP A 82 -16.58 -4.39 3.29
N PRO A 83 -16.35 -5.19 4.36
CA PRO A 83 -15.01 -5.53 4.80
C PRO A 83 -14.24 -6.36 3.77
N LEU A 84 -14.90 -7.17 2.95
CA LEU A 84 -14.24 -7.98 1.92
C LEU A 84 -13.80 -7.11 0.75
N LEU A 85 -14.69 -6.22 0.30
CA LEU A 85 -14.38 -5.23 -0.75
C LEU A 85 -13.22 -4.34 -0.31
N ALA A 86 -13.31 -3.75 0.88
CA ALA A 86 -12.27 -2.86 1.39
C ALA A 86 -10.92 -3.57 1.55
N LYS A 87 -10.91 -4.82 2.06
CA LYS A 87 -9.69 -5.64 2.13
C LYS A 87 -9.06 -5.89 0.75
N ARG A 88 -9.88 -6.17 -0.27
CA ARG A 88 -9.41 -6.34 -1.65
C ARG A 88 -8.78 -5.05 -2.15
N ILE A 89 -9.51 -3.95 -2.05
CA ILE A 89 -9.06 -2.62 -2.50
C ILE A 89 -7.75 -2.20 -1.84
N LEU A 90 -7.61 -2.37 -0.54
CA LEU A 90 -6.38 -2.01 0.17
C LEU A 90 -5.18 -2.84 -0.30
N LYS A 91 -5.38 -4.13 -0.60
CA LYS A 91 -4.35 -4.98 -1.18
C LYS A 91 -4.00 -4.54 -2.60
N ASP A 92 -5.00 -4.21 -3.42
CA ASP A 92 -4.80 -3.76 -4.80
C ASP A 92 -4.03 -2.44 -4.86
N ILE A 93 -4.31 -1.51 -3.95
CA ILE A 93 -3.57 -0.24 -3.83
C ILE A 93 -2.12 -0.52 -3.46
N LEU A 94 -1.87 -1.31 -2.40
CA LEU A 94 -0.51 -1.63 -1.98
C LEU A 94 0.25 -2.33 -3.12
N GLN A 95 -0.42 -3.28 -3.78
CA GLN A 95 0.13 -3.99 -4.92
C GLN A 95 0.50 -3.04 -6.07
N GLY A 96 -0.41 -2.14 -6.45
CA GLY A 96 -0.16 -1.13 -7.47
C GLY A 96 1.04 -0.26 -7.13
N VAL A 97 1.13 0.21 -5.89
CA VAL A 97 2.27 1.03 -5.43
C VAL A 97 3.57 0.25 -5.54
N ILE A 98 3.64 -0.99 -5.05
CA ILE A 98 4.86 -1.81 -5.13
C ILE A 98 5.24 -2.10 -6.60
N TYR A 99 4.28 -2.39 -7.48
CA TYR A 99 4.55 -2.57 -8.90
C TYR A 99 4.98 -1.28 -9.61
N ALA A 100 4.58 -0.10 -9.14
CA ALA A 100 5.10 1.17 -9.68
C ALA A 100 6.63 1.26 -9.50
N PHE A 101 7.18 0.80 -8.37
CA PHE A 101 8.63 0.68 -8.20
C PHE A 101 9.24 -0.34 -9.16
N LYS A 102 8.65 -1.54 -9.27
CA LYS A 102 9.14 -2.59 -10.19
C LYS A 102 9.19 -2.08 -11.62
N ASN A 103 8.15 -1.41 -12.08
CA ASN A 103 8.01 -0.94 -13.47
C ASN A 103 8.99 0.19 -13.80
N VAL A 104 9.28 1.08 -12.85
CA VAL A 104 10.17 2.22 -13.09
C VAL A 104 11.65 1.86 -12.88
N LEU A 105 11.96 1.04 -11.87
CA LEU A 105 13.33 0.78 -11.44
C LEU A 105 13.86 -0.58 -11.89
N GLY A 106 12.97 -1.51 -12.24
CA GLY A 106 13.29 -2.94 -12.31
C GLY A 106 13.23 -3.62 -10.95
N GLU A 107 13.07 -4.93 -10.98
CA GLU A 107 12.84 -5.79 -9.80
C GLU A 107 13.96 -5.69 -8.77
N GLU A 108 15.21 -5.92 -9.19
CA GLU A 108 16.36 -5.95 -8.28
C GLU A 108 16.55 -4.63 -7.53
N LYS A 109 16.43 -3.50 -8.24
CA LYS A 109 16.53 -2.17 -7.63
C LYS A 109 15.38 -1.89 -6.69
N ALA A 110 14.14 -2.23 -7.06
CA ALA A 110 12.97 -2.07 -6.21
C ALA A 110 13.15 -2.82 -4.88
N VAL A 111 13.51 -4.11 -4.93
CA VAL A 111 13.77 -4.92 -3.73
C VAL A 111 14.90 -4.34 -2.88
N SER A 112 15.99 -3.89 -3.51
CA SER A 112 17.11 -3.25 -2.80
C SER A 112 16.67 -1.98 -2.06
N PHE A 113 15.80 -1.17 -2.66
CA PHE A 113 15.23 0.01 -2.00
C PHE A 113 14.25 -0.35 -0.89
N PHE A 114 13.42 -1.38 -1.03
CA PHE A 114 12.53 -1.84 0.05
C PHE A 114 13.32 -2.29 1.28
N ARG A 115 14.48 -2.94 1.07
CA ARG A 115 15.43 -3.27 2.14
C ARG A 115 16.03 -2.02 2.77
N LYS A 116 16.57 -1.11 1.96
CA LYS A 116 17.19 0.13 2.45
C LYS A 116 16.20 1.03 3.21
N GLY A 117 14.96 1.08 2.74
CA GLY A 117 13.88 1.86 3.34
C GLY A 117 13.23 1.25 4.57
N GLY A 118 13.69 0.07 5.02
CA GLY A 118 13.21 -0.53 6.25
C GLY A 118 11.88 -1.27 6.14
N ILE A 119 11.33 -1.49 4.94
CA ILE A 119 10.08 -2.26 4.79
C ILE A 119 10.28 -3.69 5.32
N PHE A 120 11.36 -4.37 4.93
CA PHE A 120 11.62 -5.73 5.44
C PHE A 120 11.88 -5.74 6.96
N ASN A 121 12.48 -4.69 7.53
CA ASN A 121 12.65 -4.57 8.98
C ASN A 121 11.29 -4.43 9.68
N TYR A 122 10.39 -3.63 9.12
CA TYR A 122 9.02 -3.50 9.62
C TYR A 122 8.29 -4.84 9.59
N ILE A 123 8.36 -5.58 8.48
CA ILE A 123 7.75 -6.92 8.38
C ILE A 123 8.34 -7.88 9.41
N TYR A 124 9.67 -7.91 9.55
CA TYR A 124 10.36 -8.79 10.50
C TYR A 124 9.95 -8.49 11.95
N ASN A 125 9.97 -7.22 12.35
CA ASN A 125 9.63 -6.78 13.70
C ASN A 125 8.15 -7.04 14.05
N ASN A 126 7.27 -7.07 13.05
CA ASN A 126 5.84 -7.27 13.22
C ASN A 126 5.36 -8.64 12.72
N LEU A 127 6.26 -9.60 12.48
CA LEU A 127 5.93 -10.84 11.78
C LEU A 127 4.81 -11.65 12.47
N LYS A 128 4.84 -11.74 13.80
CA LYS A 128 3.80 -12.45 14.57
C LYS A 128 2.41 -11.81 14.36
N PHE A 129 2.36 -10.48 14.41
CA PHE A 129 1.13 -9.73 14.21
C PHE A 129 0.61 -9.87 12.78
N ILE A 130 1.49 -9.70 11.79
CA ILE A 130 1.19 -9.88 10.37
C ILE A 130 0.67 -11.30 10.05
N LYS A 131 1.23 -12.32 10.70
CA LYS A 131 0.75 -13.71 10.61
C LYS A 131 -0.65 -13.90 11.19
N ASN A 132 -0.96 -13.25 12.32
CA ASN A 132 -2.30 -13.29 12.90
C ASN A 132 -3.34 -12.67 11.96
N LEU A 133 -2.97 -11.63 11.23
CA LEU A 133 -3.80 -11.01 10.19
C LEU A 133 -3.90 -11.84 8.89
N LYS A 134 -3.12 -12.92 8.77
CA LYS A 134 -3.08 -13.81 7.59
C LYS A 134 -2.74 -13.07 6.28
N ILE A 135 -1.85 -12.08 6.36
CA ILE A 135 -1.36 -11.32 5.19
C ILE A 135 0.15 -11.52 4.95
N ASP A 136 0.82 -12.32 5.77
CA ASP A 136 2.26 -12.60 5.67
C ASP A 136 2.66 -13.12 4.28
N HIS A 137 1.98 -14.14 3.78
CA HIS A 137 2.26 -14.70 2.44
C HIS A 137 2.05 -13.67 1.33
N PHE A 138 1.00 -12.86 1.43
CA PHE A 138 0.72 -11.80 0.46
C PHE A 138 1.84 -10.75 0.46
N LEU A 139 2.21 -10.25 1.64
CA LEU A 139 3.25 -9.22 1.76
C LEU A 139 4.62 -9.72 1.31
N ILE A 140 5.01 -10.95 1.67
CA ILE A 140 6.30 -11.53 1.27
C ILE A 140 6.37 -11.69 -0.25
N ARG A 141 5.35 -12.28 -0.87
CA ARG A 141 5.31 -12.44 -2.34
C ARG A 141 5.35 -11.09 -3.04
N LEU A 142 4.56 -10.13 -2.57
CA LEU A 142 4.51 -8.79 -3.14
C LEU A 142 5.84 -8.06 -3.03
N LEU A 143 6.47 -8.05 -1.86
CA LEU A 143 7.71 -7.30 -1.62
C LEU A 143 8.95 -7.95 -2.24
N LEU A 144 8.91 -9.26 -2.45
CA LEU A 144 9.92 -9.98 -3.22
C LEU A 144 9.62 -10.00 -4.73
N LEU A 145 8.47 -9.44 -5.15
CA LEU A 145 8.01 -9.38 -6.53
C LEU A 145 7.91 -10.76 -7.19
N ILE A 146 7.50 -11.77 -6.42
CA ILE A 146 7.30 -13.17 -6.83
C ILE A 146 5.83 -13.37 -7.23
N ASP A 147 5.59 -13.56 -8.52
CA ASP A 147 4.27 -13.81 -9.11
C ASP A 147 3.67 -15.19 -8.78
#